data_AF-A0A2V9KYU8-F1
#
_entry.id   AF-A0A2V9KYU8-F1
#
_cell.length_a   1.000
_cell.length_b   1.000
_cell.length_c   1.000
_cell.angle_alpha   90.00
_cell.angle_beta   90.00
_cell.angle_gamma   90.00
#
_symmetry.space_group_name_H-M   'P 1'
#
loop_
_entity.id
_entity.type
_entity.pdbx_description
1 polymer ?
#
loop_
_entity_poly.entity_id
_entity_poly.type
_entity_poly.pdbx_seq_one_letter_code
_entity_poly.pdbx_strand_id
1 'polypeptide(L)' 'MRSAKRDYTVDAVERSLLILETMARENREMGVLEISQKVGIHVSTVYRLLNTLLPHGFI' A
#
# COMPACT_ATOMS: atom_id res chain seq x y z
N MET A 1 -23.77 -7.92 8.71
CA MET A 1 -22.85 -8.77 9.50
C MET A 1 -21.50 -8.83 8.78
N ARG A 2 -20.46 -8.15 9.28
CA ARG A 2 -19.09 -8.27 8.72
C ARG A 2 -18.13 -8.51 9.88
N SER A 3 -17.76 -9.79 9.96
CA SER A 3 -16.81 -10.51 10.82
C SER A 3 -15.88 -9.69 11.73
N ALA A 4 -15.92 -10.05 13.03
CA ALA A 4 -15.08 -9.60 14.15
C ALA A 4 -13.58 -9.99 14.05
N LYS A 5 -13.03 -10.05 12.83
CA LYS A 5 -11.61 -10.41 12.57
C LYS A 5 -10.73 -9.22 12.19
N ARG A 6 -11.30 -8.02 12.02
CA ARG A 6 -10.54 -6.79 11.73
C ARG A 6 -9.91 -6.14 12.96
N ASP A 7 -10.35 -6.50 14.16
CA ASP A 7 -9.96 -5.78 15.37
C ASP A 7 -8.51 -6.07 15.83
N TYR A 8 -7.76 -6.92 15.12
CA TYR A 8 -6.36 -7.22 15.41
C TYR A 8 -5.40 -6.96 14.24
N THR A 9 -5.82 -6.23 13.20
CA THR A 9 -4.93 -5.87 12.08
C THR A 9 -4.50 -4.42 12.17
N VAL A 10 -3.24 -4.14 11.83
CA VAL A 10 -2.72 -2.77 11.76
C VAL A 10 -3.00 -2.20 10.38
N ASP A 11 -3.85 -1.17 10.31
CA ASP A 11 -4.30 -0.54 9.06
C ASP A 11 -3.13 -0.06 8.16
N ALA A 12 -2.03 0.42 8.75
CA ALA A 12 -0.84 0.80 7.99
C ALA A 12 -0.18 -0.40 7.27
N VAL A 13 -0.22 -1.59 7.86
CA VAL A 13 0.33 -2.82 7.27
C VAL A 13 -0.59 -3.30 6.15
N GLU A 14 -1.90 -3.31 6.35
CA GLU A 14 -2.89 -3.66 5.31
C GLU A 14 -2.75 -2.78 4.06
N ARG A 15 -2.58 -1.45 4.26
CA ARG A 15 -2.34 -0.51 3.17
C ARG A 15 -1.02 -0.75 2.45
N SER A 16 0.02 -1.11 3.20
CA SER A 16 1.34 -1.43 2.63
C SER A 16 1.27 -2.68 1.75
N LEU A 17 0.59 -3.73 2.22
CA LEU A 17 0.37 -4.96 1.46
C LEU A 17 -0.43 -4.69 0.17
N LEU A 18 -1.51 -3.90 0.26
CA LEU A 18 -2.30 -3.52 -0.90
C LEU A 18 -1.47 -2.78 -1.98
N ILE A 19 -0.55 -1.89 -1.56
CA ILE A 19 0.38 -1.20 -2.45
C ILE A 19 1.31 -2.20 -3.13
N LEU A 20 1.97 -3.07 -2.36
CA LEU A 20 2.91 -4.07 -2.88
C LEU A 20 2.26 -5.05 -3.84
N GLU A 21 1.07 -5.57 -3.51
CA GLU A 21 0.30 -6.44 -4.40
C GLU A 21 -0.09 -5.75 -5.70
N THR A 22 -0.45 -4.46 -5.64
CA THR A 22 -0.79 -3.68 -6.82
C THR A 22 0.42 -3.48 -7.72
N MET A 23 1.58 -3.13 -7.15
CA MET A 23 2.83 -2.98 -7.90
C MET A 23 3.27 -4.30 -8.53
N ALA A 24 3.20 -5.41 -7.79
CA ALA A 24 3.53 -6.74 -8.28
C ALA A 24 2.60 -7.18 -9.43
N ARG A 25 1.31 -6.85 -9.35
CA ARG A 25 0.33 -7.15 -10.41
C ARG A 25 0.57 -6.36 -11.69
N GLU A 26 0.91 -5.08 -11.56
CA GLU A 26 1.20 -4.21 -12.72
C GLU A 26 2.54 -4.58 -13.36
N ASN A 27 3.49 -5.12 -12.58
CA ASN A 27 4.77 -5.64 -13.04
C ASN A 27 5.57 -4.64 -13.91
N ARG A 28 5.56 -3.38 -13.49
CA ARG A 28 6.31 -2.28 -14.12
C ARG A 28 6.52 -1.15 -13.11
N GLU A 29 7.37 -0.20 -13.49
CA GLU A 29 7.51 1.05 -12.74
C GLU A 29 6.20 1.86 -12.74
N MET A 30 5.94 2.50 -11.59
CA MET A 30 4.73 3.27 -11.34
C MET A 30 5.06 4.53 -10.57
N GLY A 31 4.40 5.64 -10.94
CA GLY A 31 4.49 6.88 -10.16
C GLY A 31 3.64 6.83 -8.88
N VAL A 32 4.04 7.59 -7.86
CA VAL A 32 3.32 7.63 -6.56
C VAL A 32 1.85 8.06 -6.72
N LEU A 33 1.57 9.03 -7.61
CA LEU A 33 0.20 9.47 -7.92
C LEU A 33 -0.61 8.36 -8.60
N GLU A 34 0.01 7.61 -9.51
CA GLU A 34 -0.63 6.48 -10.19
C GLU A 34 -0.99 5.37 -9.21
N ILE A 35 -0.06 5.01 -8.30
CA ILE A 35 -0.31 4.05 -7.23
C ILE A 35 -1.49 4.53 -6.38
N SER A 36 -1.47 5.79 -5.93
CA SER A 36 -2.53 6.41 -5.14
C SER A 36 -3.91 6.27 -5.78
N GLN A 37 -4.02 6.56 -7.08
CA GLN A 37 -5.27 6.43 -7.83
C GLN A 37 -5.74 4.96 -7.91
N LYS A 38 -4.83 4.01 -8.16
CA LYS A 38 -5.17 2.59 -8.27
C LYS A 38 -5.59 1.95 -6.94
N VAL A 39 -4.93 2.29 -5.84
CA VAL A 39 -5.25 1.71 -4.52
C VAL A 39 -6.32 2.49 -3.74
N GLY A 40 -6.71 3.68 -4.21
CA GLY A 40 -7.69 4.53 -3.52
C GLY A 40 -7.18 5.13 -2.20
N ILE A 41 -5.86 5.25 -2.04
CA ILE A 41 -5.21 5.80 -0.85
C ILE A 41 -4.65 7.17 -1.20
N HIS A 42 -4.82 8.16 -0.32
CA HIS A 42 -4.30 9.50 -0.54
C HIS A 42 -2.78 9.51 -0.81
N VAL A 43 -2.34 10.31 -1.78
CA VAL A 43 -0.95 10.32 -2.29
C VAL A 43 0.09 10.54 -1.18
N SER A 44 -0.20 11.39 -0.19
CA SER A 44 0.71 11.62 0.94
C SER A 44 0.88 10.38 1.84
N THR A 45 -0.16 9.56 1.97
CA THR A 45 -0.10 8.30 2.72
C THR A 45 0.69 7.26 1.93
N VAL A 46 0.46 7.13 0.62
CA VAL A 46 1.25 6.23 -0.24
C VAL A 46 2.72 6.61 -0.17
N TYR A 47 3.05 7.89 -0.31
CA TYR A 47 4.43 8.37 -0.21
C TYR A 47 5.12 7.99 1.10
N ARG A 48 4.44 8.17 2.24
CA ARG A 48 4.97 7.79 3.57
C ARG A 48 5.18 6.27 3.71
N LEU A 49 4.25 5.46 3.20
CA LEU A 49 4.37 4.01 3.24
C LEU A 49 5.52 3.54 2.35
N LEU A 50 5.63 4.05 1.11
CA LEU A 50 6.74 3.73 0.21
C LEU A 50 8.10 4.12 0.80
N ASN A 51 8.23 5.32 1.39
CA ASN A 51 9.46 5.72 2.08
C ASN A 51 9.78 4.86 3.31
N THR A 52 8.78 4.24 3.92
CA THR A 52 9.00 3.26 5.00
C THR A 52 9.47 1.92 4.44
N LEU A 53 8.95 1.50 3.29
CA LEU A 53 9.26 0.20 2.67
C LEU A 53 10.61 0.20 1.93
N LEU A 54 11.00 1.34 1.35
CA LEU A 54 12.22 1.50 0.55
C LEU A 54 13.51 1.09 1.29
N PRO A 55 13.81 1.59 2.51
CA PRO A 55 15.03 1.18 3.21
C PRO A 55 15.02 -0.30 3.66
N HIS A 56 13.87 -0.97 3.60
CA HIS A 56 13.74 -2.40 3.91
C HIS A 56 13.81 -3.30 2.66
N GLY A 57 13.96 -2.72 1.45
CA GLY A 57 14.12 -3.47 0.20
C GLY A 57 12.84 -4.07 -0.37
N PHE A 58 11.67 -3.53 -0.02
CA PHE A 58 10.39 -3.97 -0.59
C PHE A 58 9.96 -3.20 -1.85
N ILE A 59 10.59 -2.06 -2.13
CA ILE A 59 10.30 -1.15 -3.26
C ILE A 59 11.54 -1.02 -4.13
#